data_AF-A0A3R9XAZ1-F1
#
_entry.id   AF-A0A3R9XAZ1-F1
#
_cell.length_a   1.000
_cell.length_b   1.000
_cell.length_c   1.000
_cell.angle_alpha   90.00
_cell.angle_beta   90.00
_cell.angle_gamma   90.00
#
_symmetry.space_group_name_H-M   'P 1'
#
loop_
_entity.id
_entity.type
_entity.pdbx_description
1 polymer ?
#
loop_
_entity_poly.entity_id
_entity_poly.type
_entity_poly.pdbx_seq_one_letter_code
_entity_poly.pdbx_strand_id
1 'polypeptide(L)'
;MEPQPPVVADVWALWREGRPAVPNLWARFGSEGRDHWLGPALVHRGPDRPAGATYHLDGRHVTDTEGFLCALGEAVNGPGGYFGRCLDGVADALCGGFGATRPFTLVWHHHEVARRSLGVQPLVWHPATFHDLLAFLEEERVEVVLA
;
A
#
# COMPACT_ATOMS: atom_id res chain seq x y z
N MET A 1 20.35 17.80 17.84
CA MET A 1 19.47 17.03 16.95
C MET A 1 19.83 17.43 15.53
N GLU A 2 20.20 16.46 14.70
CA GLU A 2 20.35 16.67 13.26
C GLU A 2 19.01 17.16 12.69
N PRO A 3 18.96 18.14 11.76
CA PRO A 3 17.72 18.47 11.08
C PRO A 3 17.20 17.25 10.30
N GLN A 4 15.90 16.97 10.40
CA GLN A 4 15.29 15.90 9.62
C GLN A 4 15.37 16.20 8.12
N PRO A 5 15.54 15.18 7.25
CA PRO A 5 15.42 15.37 5.81
C PRO A 5 14.09 16.03 5.43
N PRO A 6 14.05 16.92 4.42
CA PRO A 6 12.83 17.65 4.04
C PRO A 6 11.61 16.74 3.80
N VAL A 7 11.81 15.60 3.13
CA VAL A 7 10.74 14.63 2.83
C VAL A 7 10.10 14.06 4.10
N VAL A 8 10.90 13.81 5.15
CA VAL A 8 10.42 13.31 6.43
C VAL A 8 9.57 14.37 7.13
N ALA A 9 10.04 15.63 7.13
CA ALA A 9 9.29 16.74 7.71
C ALA A 9 7.95 16.98 7.01
N ASP A 10 7.89 16.86 5.68
CA ASP A 10 6.68 17.02 4.88
C ASP A 10 5.66 15.90 5.16
N VAL A 11 6.11 14.65 5.27
CA VAL A 11 5.26 13.52 5.67
C VAL A 11 4.70 13.75 7.07
N TRP A 12 5.56 14.06 8.05
CA TRP A 12 5.12 14.33 9.43
C TRP A 12 4.17 15.52 9.55
N ALA A 13 4.28 16.52 8.68
CA ALA A 13 3.33 17.63 8.64
C ALA A 13 1.90 17.15 8.35
N LEU A 14 1.73 16.17 7.47
CA LEU A 14 0.41 15.62 7.12
C LEU A 14 -0.17 14.73 8.22
N TRP A 15 0.68 14.05 8.98
CA TRP A 15 0.27 13.20 10.11
C TRP A 15 0.06 13.97 11.42
N ARG A 16 0.62 15.19 11.54
CA ARG A 16 0.53 16.01 12.76
C ARG A 16 -0.90 16.38 13.14
N GLU A 17 -1.77 16.54 12.15
CA GLU A 17 -3.20 16.85 12.36
C GLU A 17 -4.02 15.58 12.67
N GLY A 18 -3.36 14.43 12.75
CA GLY A 18 -3.97 13.13 12.96
C GLY A 18 -3.95 12.28 11.69
N ARG A 19 -4.81 11.26 11.68
CA ARG A 19 -4.95 10.38 10.52
C ARG A 19 -5.47 11.17 9.31
N PRO A 20 -4.84 11.05 8.12
CA PRO A 20 -5.35 11.60 6.87
C PRO A 20 -6.81 11.24 6.64
N ALA A 21 -7.64 12.23 6.32
CA ALA A 21 -9.07 12.03 6.04
C ALA A 21 -9.36 11.78 4.54
N VAL A 22 -8.39 12.04 3.67
CA VAL A 22 -8.51 11.97 2.21
C VAL A 22 -7.51 10.94 1.69
N PRO A 23 -7.89 10.05 0.76
CA PRO A 23 -6.96 9.07 0.20
C PRO A 23 -5.89 9.74 -0.67
N ASN A 24 -4.85 8.98 -1.00
CA ASN A 24 -3.80 9.34 -1.96
C ASN A 24 -2.93 10.55 -1.59
N LEU A 25 -2.95 11.02 -0.33
CA LEU A 25 -2.06 12.13 0.07
C LEU A 25 -0.57 11.75 -0.01
N TRP A 26 -0.26 10.46 0.07
CA TRP A 26 1.06 9.87 -0.15
C TRP A 26 1.55 9.99 -1.60
N ALA A 27 0.66 10.15 -2.57
CA ALA A 27 0.98 10.11 -3.99
C ALA A 27 1.97 11.20 -4.43
N ARG A 28 2.00 12.33 -3.70
CA ARG A 28 2.90 13.46 -3.97
C ARG A 28 4.38 13.15 -3.70
N PHE A 29 4.67 12.12 -2.92
CA PHE A 29 6.02 11.74 -2.54
C PHE A 29 6.59 10.71 -3.52
N GLY A 30 7.92 10.66 -3.66
CA GLY A 30 8.62 9.53 -4.28
C GLY A 30 8.73 8.34 -3.32
N SER A 31 9.42 7.28 -3.74
CA SER A 31 9.51 6.00 -3.02
C SER A 31 9.95 6.17 -1.56
N GLU A 32 11.01 6.96 -1.29
CA GLU A 32 11.48 7.26 0.08
C GLU A 32 10.39 7.89 0.96
N GLY A 33 9.66 8.88 0.45
CA GLY A 33 8.60 9.52 1.23
C GLY A 33 7.37 8.63 1.41
N ARG A 34 7.09 7.72 0.48
CA ARG A 34 6.04 6.70 0.60
C ARG A 34 6.42 5.62 1.62
N ASP A 35 7.69 5.21 1.67
CA ASP A 35 8.18 4.34 2.75
C ASP A 35 7.99 5.01 4.12
N HIS A 36 8.40 6.28 4.25
CA HIS A 36 8.18 7.06 5.46
C HIS A 36 6.69 7.25 5.79
N TRP A 37 5.80 7.33 4.80
CA TRP A 37 4.35 7.39 5.01
C TRP A 37 3.81 6.14 5.70
N LEU A 38 4.35 4.95 5.36
CA LEU A 38 3.90 3.68 5.92
C LEU A 38 4.30 3.48 7.40
N GLY A 39 5.28 4.27 7.89
CA GLY A 39 5.67 4.35 9.29
C GLY A 39 4.48 4.59 10.24
N PRO A 40 3.93 5.82 10.24
CA PRO A 40 2.76 6.19 11.03
C PRO A 40 1.47 5.49 10.59
N ALA A 41 1.34 5.07 9.32
CA ALA A 41 0.17 4.32 8.88
C ALA A 41 -0.06 3.03 9.70
N LEU A 42 1.01 2.37 10.19
CA LEU A 42 0.95 1.10 10.94
C LEU A 42 -0.07 1.06 12.09
N VAL A 43 -0.30 2.19 12.76
CA VAL A 43 -1.27 2.28 13.86
C VAL A 43 -2.72 2.46 13.40
N HIS A 44 -2.94 2.65 12.09
CA HIS A 44 -4.23 2.87 11.45
C HIS A 44 -4.70 1.64 10.67
N ARG A 45 -4.74 0.52 11.38
CA ARG A 45 -5.41 -0.72 10.94
C ARG A 45 -6.74 -0.87 11.67
N GLY A 46 -7.72 -1.47 11.01
CA GLY A 46 -9.04 -1.76 11.55
C GLY A 46 -9.20 -3.22 12.02
N PRO A 47 -10.33 -3.55 12.66
CA PRO A 47 -10.71 -4.94 12.86
C PRO A 47 -10.96 -5.63 11.51
N ASP A 48 -10.73 -6.93 11.45
CA ASP A 48 -10.92 -7.67 10.22
C ASP A 48 -12.38 -7.66 9.76
N ARG A 49 -12.61 -7.36 8.49
CA ARG A 49 -13.90 -7.65 7.85
C ARG A 49 -14.00 -9.15 7.52
N PRO A 50 -15.23 -9.70 7.49
CA PRO A 50 -15.44 -11.11 7.17
C PRO A 50 -14.80 -11.55 5.86
N ALA A 51 -14.46 -12.83 5.77
CA ALA A 51 -14.04 -13.47 4.52
C ALA A 51 -15.08 -13.26 3.41
N GLY A 52 -14.60 -13.17 2.17
CA GLY A 52 -15.41 -12.87 0.99
C GLY A 52 -15.72 -11.38 0.81
N ALA A 53 -15.17 -10.49 1.63
CA ALA A 53 -15.28 -9.05 1.43
C ALA A 53 -14.61 -8.62 0.11
N THR A 54 -15.06 -7.47 -0.42
CA THR A 54 -14.46 -6.83 -1.59
C THR A 54 -13.81 -5.51 -1.20
N TYR A 55 -12.57 -5.32 -1.63
CA TYR A 55 -11.81 -4.08 -1.45
C TYR A 55 -11.50 -3.43 -2.79
N HIS A 56 -11.46 -2.10 -2.81
CA HIS A 56 -11.21 -1.34 -4.03
C HIS A 56 -9.89 -0.61 -3.89
N LEU A 57 -8.90 -1.05 -4.68
CA LEU A 57 -7.59 -0.42 -4.74
C LEU A 57 -7.57 0.61 -5.87
N ASP A 58 -7.27 1.85 -5.50
CA ASP A 58 -7.04 2.95 -6.44
C ASP A 58 -5.60 2.94 -6.95
N GLY A 59 -5.39 2.42 -8.16
CA GLY A 59 -4.07 2.23 -8.75
C GLY A 59 -3.45 3.46 -9.39
N ARG A 60 -4.15 4.62 -9.42
CA ARG A 60 -3.74 5.81 -10.21
C ARG A 60 -2.35 6.32 -9.88
N HIS A 61 -1.86 6.06 -8.66
CA HIS A 61 -0.58 6.54 -8.16
C HIS A 61 0.41 5.42 -7.82
N VAL A 62 0.10 4.17 -8.19
CA VAL A 62 0.97 3.01 -7.96
C VAL A 62 2.07 2.98 -9.02
N THR A 63 3.14 3.73 -8.78
CA THR A 63 4.30 3.84 -9.68
C THR A 63 5.53 3.08 -9.20
N ASP A 64 5.52 2.61 -7.96
CA ASP A 64 6.55 1.83 -7.27
C ASP A 64 5.89 0.90 -6.23
N THR A 65 6.69 0.03 -5.60
CA THR A 65 6.22 -0.93 -4.59
C THR A 65 5.63 -0.23 -3.38
N GLU A 66 6.24 0.86 -2.91
CA GLU A 66 5.77 1.64 -1.77
C GLU A 66 4.42 2.30 -2.05
N GLY A 67 4.20 2.77 -3.28
CA GLY A 67 2.90 3.26 -3.74
C GLY A 67 1.84 2.17 -3.76
N PHE A 68 2.19 0.94 -4.17
CA PHE A 68 1.28 -0.21 -4.07
C PHE A 68 0.88 -0.49 -2.62
N LEU A 69 1.85 -0.52 -1.70
CA LEU A 69 1.62 -0.77 -0.28
C LEU A 69 0.74 0.32 0.37
N CYS A 70 0.96 1.59 0.01
CA CYS A 70 0.11 2.70 0.45
C CYS A 70 -1.33 2.55 -0.07
N ALA A 71 -1.49 2.27 -1.37
CA ALA A 71 -2.81 2.10 -1.98
C ALA A 71 -3.57 0.90 -1.39
N LEU A 72 -2.88 -0.22 -1.16
CA LEU A 72 -3.46 -1.40 -0.52
C LEU A 72 -3.89 -1.13 0.92
N GLY A 73 -3.05 -0.43 1.69
CA GLY A 73 -3.39 0.03 3.04
C GLY A 73 -4.66 0.89 3.07
N GLU A 74 -4.78 1.82 2.13
CA GLU A 74 -5.97 2.67 2.01
C GLU A 74 -7.20 1.91 1.51
N ALA A 75 -7.04 0.94 0.61
CA ALA A 75 -8.13 0.08 0.14
C ALA A 75 -8.75 -0.72 1.29
N VAL A 76 -7.92 -1.29 2.17
CA VAL A 76 -8.37 -2.15 3.26
C VAL A 76 -8.91 -1.33 4.43
N ASN A 77 -8.14 -0.32 4.86
CA ASN A 77 -8.37 0.36 6.14
C ASN A 77 -8.90 1.79 6.00
N GLY A 78 -9.04 2.33 4.79
CA GLY A 78 -9.41 3.72 4.51
C GLY A 78 -8.19 4.67 4.48
N PRO A 79 -8.38 5.97 4.22
CA PRO A 79 -7.29 6.95 4.07
C PRO A 79 -6.19 6.88 5.13
N GLY A 80 -4.91 6.92 4.74
CA GLY A 80 -3.78 6.67 5.66
C GLY A 80 -3.77 5.28 6.32
N GLY A 81 -4.50 4.32 5.75
CA GLY A 81 -4.60 2.97 6.28
C GLY A 81 -3.34 2.14 6.02
N TYR A 82 -3.18 1.07 6.79
CA TYR A 82 -2.01 0.20 6.69
C TYR A 82 -2.37 -1.25 6.41
N PHE A 83 -1.62 -1.88 5.51
CA PHE A 83 -1.75 -3.31 5.25
C PHE A 83 -0.41 -3.95 4.85
N GLY A 84 0.71 -3.46 5.41
CA GLY A 84 2.07 -3.94 5.13
C GLY A 84 3.05 -2.84 4.71
N ARG A 85 4.36 -3.01 4.98
CA ARG A 85 5.47 -2.17 4.45
C ARG A 85 6.38 -2.88 3.46
N CYS A 86 6.12 -4.15 3.25
CA CYS A 86 6.80 -5.04 2.31
C CYS A 86 5.86 -6.21 2.05
N LEU A 87 6.17 -7.07 1.08
CA LEU A 87 5.32 -8.23 0.78
C LEU A 87 5.20 -9.20 1.96
N ASP A 88 6.29 -9.45 2.70
CA ASP A 88 6.24 -10.23 3.95
C ASP A 88 5.31 -9.59 4.98
N GLY A 89 5.34 -8.25 5.10
CA GLY A 89 4.45 -7.52 5.99
C GLY A 89 2.97 -7.56 5.55
N VAL A 90 2.71 -7.71 4.25
CA VAL A 90 1.37 -7.97 3.72
C VAL A 90 0.95 -9.40 4.06
N ALA A 91 1.82 -10.40 3.89
CA ALA A 91 1.55 -11.78 4.26
C ALA A 91 1.24 -11.93 5.76
N ASP A 92 1.98 -11.22 6.62
CA ASP A 92 1.69 -11.11 8.06
C ASP A 92 0.32 -10.49 8.32
N ALA A 93 -0.01 -9.38 7.64
CA ALA A 93 -1.31 -8.72 7.78
C ALA A 93 -2.47 -9.65 7.37
N LEU A 94 -2.24 -10.49 6.37
CA LEU A 94 -3.19 -11.49 5.87
C LEU A 94 -3.41 -12.66 6.83
N CYS A 95 -2.62 -12.81 7.91
CA CYS A 95 -2.90 -13.73 9.01
C CYS A 95 -3.98 -13.22 9.98
N GLY A 96 -4.45 -11.98 9.81
CA GLY A 96 -5.55 -11.37 10.56
C GLY A 96 -5.11 -10.33 11.59
N GLY A 97 -6.07 -9.52 12.04
CA GLY A 97 -5.87 -8.38 12.96
C GLY A 97 -5.44 -7.08 12.25
N PHE A 98 -5.58 -7.01 10.93
CA PHE A 98 -5.12 -5.90 10.10
C PHE A 98 -6.17 -5.35 9.13
N GLY A 99 -7.43 -5.78 9.24
CA GLY A 99 -8.55 -5.18 8.52
C GLY A 99 -9.25 -6.10 7.52
N ALA A 100 -8.66 -7.28 7.22
CA ALA A 100 -9.21 -8.23 6.28
C ALA A 100 -8.99 -9.69 6.72
N THR A 101 -10.03 -10.51 6.64
CA THR A 101 -9.91 -11.98 6.72
C THR A 101 -9.88 -12.59 5.32
N ARG A 102 -8.93 -13.49 5.08
CA ARG A 102 -8.85 -14.26 3.83
C ARG A 102 -9.85 -15.42 3.78
N PRO A 103 -10.30 -15.85 2.59
CA PRO A 103 -10.06 -15.23 1.27
C PRO A 103 -10.89 -13.96 1.08
N PHE A 104 -10.46 -13.06 0.20
CA PHE A 104 -11.22 -11.87 -0.20
C PHE A 104 -10.89 -11.45 -1.63
N THR A 105 -11.70 -10.54 -2.19
CA THR A 105 -11.50 -10.00 -3.55
C THR A 105 -10.92 -8.58 -3.49
N LEU A 106 -9.87 -8.32 -4.26
CA LEU A 106 -9.29 -6.99 -4.48
C LEU A 106 -9.59 -6.53 -5.90
N VAL A 107 -10.45 -5.53 -6.04
CA VAL A 107 -10.69 -4.87 -7.33
C VAL A 107 -9.64 -3.78 -7.52
N TRP A 108 -8.74 -3.98 -8.48
CA TRP A 108 -7.64 -3.07 -8.77
C TRP A 108 -7.99 -2.18 -9.97
N HIS A 109 -8.37 -0.95 -9.66
CA HIS A 109 -8.67 0.11 -10.63
C HIS A 109 -7.38 0.75 -11.12
N HIS A 110 -7.31 1.14 -12.39
CA HIS A 110 -6.15 1.87 -12.94
C HIS A 110 -4.82 1.11 -12.84
N HIS A 111 -4.88 -0.22 -12.88
CA HIS A 111 -3.74 -1.13 -12.74
C HIS A 111 -2.69 -0.95 -13.86
N GLU A 112 -3.07 -0.39 -15.01
CA GLU A 112 -2.17 -0.07 -16.11
C GLU A 112 -1.06 0.93 -15.75
N VAL A 113 -1.23 1.72 -14.69
CA VAL A 113 -0.16 2.58 -14.15
C VAL A 113 0.96 1.72 -13.56
N ALA A 114 0.61 0.77 -12.70
CA ALA A 114 1.55 -0.17 -12.09
C ALA A 114 2.22 -1.04 -13.17
N ARG A 115 1.44 -1.55 -14.12
CA ARG A 115 1.96 -2.37 -15.24
C ARG A 115 3.04 -1.66 -16.07
N ARG A 116 2.95 -0.33 -16.21
CA ARG A 116 3.94 0.47 -16.97
C ARG A 116 5.13 0.93 -16.14
N SER A 117 4.97 1.04 -14.82
CA SER A 117 5.92 1.71 -13.94
C SER A 117 6.75 0.74 -13.10
N LEU A 118 6.20 -0.43 -12.74
CA LEU A 118 6.89 -1.42 -11.93
C LEU A 118 7.91 -2.21 -12.74
N GLY A 119 9.00 -2.64 -12.10
CA GLY A 119 10.06 -3.43 -12.72
C GLY A 119 11.08 -2.65 -13.56
N VAL A 120 11.07 -1.31 -13.55
CA VAL A 120 11.89 -0.47 -14.44
C VAL A 120 13.17 0.12 -13.82
N GLN A 121 13.64 -0.35 -12.66
CA GLN A 121 14.88 0.16 -12.04
C GLN A 121 16.07 -0.79 -12.25
N PRO A 122 17.14 -0.38 -12.97
CA PRO A 122 18.20 -1.28 -13.42
C PRO A 122 19.38 -1.50 -12.44
N LEU A 123 19.38 -0.95 -11.21
CA LEU A 123 20.64 -0.82 -10.44
C LEU A 123 20.67 -1.36 -9.00
N VAL A 124 19.62 -2.00 -8.51
CA VAL A 124 19.65 -2.77 -7.24
C VAL A 124 18.57 -3.86 -7.28
N TRP A 125 18.67 -4.86 -6.39
CA TRP A 125 17.75 -5.99 -6.20
C TRP A 125 16.38 -5.88 -6.89
N HIS A 126 16.01 -6.90 -7.65
CA HIS A 126 14.83 -6.96 -8.52
C HIS A 126 13.58 -6.33 -7.87
N PRO A 127 13.22 -5.09 -8.21
CA PRO A 127 12.00 -4.48 -7.71
C PRO A 127 10.80 -5.30 -8.20
N ALA A 128 9.80 -5.50 -7.34
CA ALA A 128 8.61 -6.26 -7.69
C ALA A 128 7.99 -5.69 -8.97
N THR A 129 7.78 -6.56 -9.96
CA THR A 129 7.04 -6.23 -11.16
C THR A 129 5.54 -6.28 -10.87
N PHE A 130 4.73 -5.74 -11.78
CA PHE A 130 3.28 -5.90 -11.70
C PHE A 130 2.86 -7.38 -11.66
N HIS A 131 3.55 -8.26 -12.38
CA HIS A 131 3.24 -9.70 -12.37
C HIS A 131 3.63 -10.36 -11.04
N ASP A 132 4.73 -9.93 -10.41
CA ASP A 132 5.12 -10.44 -9.09
C ASP A 132 4.08 -10.06 -8.03
N LEU A 133 3.53 -8.84 -8.10
CA LEU A 133 2.45 -8.43 -7.18
C LEU A 133 1.17 -9.26 -7.39
N LEU A 134 0.80 -9.57 -8.63
CA LEU A 134 -0.36 -10.43 -8.90
C LEU A 134 -0.12 -11.86 -8.40
N ALA A 135 1.05 -12.43 -8.69
CA ALA A 135 1.40 -13.78 -8.26
C ALA A 135 1.41 -13.89 -6.73
N PHE A 136 1.98 -12.89 -6.04
CA PHE A 136 1.97 -12.80 -4.58
C PHE A 136 0.53 -12.77 -4.01
N LEU A 137 -0.34 -11.90 -4.55
CA LEU A 137 -1.73 -11.82 -4.08
C LEU A 137 -2.49 -13.13 -4.29
N GLU A 138 -2.28 -13.80 -5.44
CA GLU A 138 -2.90 -15.09 -5.74
C GLU A 138 -2.40 -16.19 -4.79
N GLU A 139 -1.08 -16.28 -4.54
CA GLU A 139 -0.48 -17.22 -3.58
C GLU A 139 -1.08 -17.02 -2.17
N GLU A 140 -1.28 -15.77 -1.79
CA GLU A 140 -1.90 -15.42 -0.52
C GLU A 140 -3.43 -15.55 -0.50
N ARG A 141 -4.06 -16.14 -1.52
CA ARG A 141 -5.53 -16.36 -1.63
C ARG A 141 -6.34 -15.07 -1.66
N VAL A 142 -5.81 -14.03 -2.28
CA VAL A 142 -6.52 -12.81 -2.66
C VAL A 142 -6.89 -12.90 -4.13
N GLU A 143 -8.18 -12.93 -4.42
CA GLU A 143 -8.66 -12.86 -5.81
C GLU A 143 -8.47 -11.43 -6.32
N VAL A 144 -7.79 -11.25 -7.46
CA VAL A 144 -7.59 -9.92 -8.05
C VAL A 144 -8.47 -9.76 -9.29
N VAL A 145 -9.30 -8.72 -9.27
CA VAL A 145 -10.11 -8.29 -10.42
C VAL A 145 -9.55 -6.99 -10.96
N LEU A 146 -9.03 -7.02 -12.18
CA LEU A 146 -8.52 -5.82 -12.85
C LEU A 146 -9.69 -5.04 -13.47
N ALA A 147 -9.86 -3.77 -13.08
CA ALA A 147 -10.97 -2.91 -13.48
C ALA A 147 -10.49 -1.60 -14.12
#